data_AF-A0A635R8F7-F1
#
_entry.id   AF-A0A635R8F7-F1
#
_cell.length_a   1.000
_cell.length_b   1.000
_cell.length_c   1.000
_cell.angle_alpha   90.00
_cell.angle_beta   90.00
_cell.angle_gamma   90.00
#
_symmetry.space_group_name_H-M   'P 1'
#
loop_
_entity.id
_entity.type
_entity.pdbx_description
1 polymer ?
#
loop_
_entity_poly.entity_id
_entity_poly.type
_entity_poly.pdbx_seq_one_letter_code
_entity_poly.pdbx_strand_id
1 'polypeptide(L)'
;MRYYFHVAQHVHDYGRLKFYDAVREVLVQVLETSRLSVSEYDIRRLYEDFATAYIIGVKSRNPELFKEMVMTVAYDENTIPGTTVESISFLSTQGTEDQHILAIGTAADILIRELESQTGLAGLINSMFPGQLENWSGESFSELVIICYDTLYGSFGSVLSGPTAFAS
;
A
#
# COMPACT_ATOMS: atom_id res chain seq x y z
N MET A 1 1.09 20.45 -12.06
CA MET A 1 1.53 19.48 -13.09
C MET A 1 1.06 18.09 -12.66
N ARG A 2 0.68 17.21 -13.60
CA ARG A 2 0.35 15.81 -13.29
C ARG A 2 1.58 14.93 -13.50
N TYR A 3 1.83 14.03 -12.56
CA TYR A 3 2.89 13.03 -12.60
C TYR A 3 2.26 11.64 -12.64
N TYR A 4 2.78 10.80 -13.54
CA TYR A 4 2.32 9.43 -13.72
C TYR A 4 3.44 8.50 -13.27
N PHE A 5 3.19 7.74 -12.21
CA PHE A 5 4.16 6.81 -11.65
C PHE A 5 3.73 5.38 -11.94
N HIS A 6 4.44 4.71 -12.86
CA HIS A 6 4.34 3.26 -13.02
C HIS A 6 5.01 2.59 -11.81
N VAL A 7 4.22 2.04 -10.89
CA VAL A 7 4.69 1.66 -9.55
C VAL A 7 5.82 0.64 -9.61
N ALA A 8 5.68 -0.44 -10.36
CA ALA A 8 6.70 -1.48 -10.45
C ALA A 8 8.04 -0.94 -10.98
N GLN A 9 8.01 -0.10 -12.03
CA GLN A 9 9.21 0.54 -12.58
C GLN A 9 9.81 1.52 -11.59
N HIS A 10 8.99 2.36 -10.96
CA HIS A 10 9.46 3.38 -10.04
C HIS A 10 10.07 2.79 -8.77
N VAL A 11 9.49 1.69 -8.26
CA VAL A 11 10.04 0.91 -7.14
C VAL A 11 11.36 0.26 -7.52
N HIS A 12 11.48 -0.23 -8.76
CA HIS A 12 12.74 -0.75 -9.28
C HIS A 12 13.83 0.33 -9.27
N ASP A 13 13.53 1.50 -9.81
CA ASP A 13 14.47 2.61 -9.97
C ASP A 13 14.88 3.24 -8.62
N TYR A 14 13.96 3.33 -7.66
CA TYR A 14 14.23 3.90 -6.34
C TYR A 14 15.05 2.96 -5.43
N GLY A 15 14.86 1.64 -5.58
CA GLY A 15 15.54 0.64 -4.76
C GLY A 15 14.58 -0.44 -4.28
N ARG A 16 14.35 -1.44 -5.16
CA ARG A 16 13.41 -2.54 -4.94
C ARG A 16 13.61 -3.27 -3.60
N LEU A 17 14.85 -3.56 -3.22
CA LEU A 17 15.15 -4.30 -1.99
C LEU A 17 14.68 -3.53 -0.76
N LYS A 18 15.07 -2.25 -0.65
CA LYS A 18 14.66 -1.38 0.46
C LYS A 18 13.14 -1.26 0.57
N PHE A 19 12.44 -1.16 -0.56
CA PHE A 19 10.99 -1.11 -0.56
C PHE A 19 10.37 -2.40 -0.02
N TYR A 20 10.77 -3.57 -0.55
CA TYR A 20 10.21 -4.84 -0.08
C TYR A 20 10.64 -5.21 1.35
N ASP A 21 11.80 -4.74 1.83
CA ASP A 21 12.20 -4.87 3.23
C ASP A 21 11.26 -4.07 4.15
N ALA A 22 10.89 -2.84 3.78
CA ALA A 22 9.92 -2.05 4.53
C ALA A 22 8.51 -2.66 4.49
N VAL A 23 8.09 -3.18 3.32
CA VAL A 23 6.83 -3.94 3.20
C VAL A 23 6.84 -5.17 4.10
N ARG A 24 7.95 -5.91 4.10
CA ARG A 24 8.15 -7.10 4.95
C ARG A 24 8.01 -6.76 6.42
N GLU A 25 8.64 -5.68 6.88
CA GLU A 25 8.63 -5.29 8.29
C GLU A 25 7.19 -5.10 8.80
N VAL A 26 6.38 -4.35 8.06
CA VAL A 26 4.97 -4.14 8.39
C VAL A 26 4.19 -5.45 8.31
N LEU A 27 4.35 -6.21 7.22
CA LEU A 27 3.59 -7.43 7.00
C LEU A 27 3.90 -8.51 8.05
N VAL A 28 5.17 -8.68 8.43
CA VAL A 28 5.58 -9.60 9.50
C VAL A 28 4.95 -9.17 10.83
N GLN A 29 4.99 -7.88 11.16
CA GLN A 29 4.35 -7.38 12.38
C GLN A 29 2.85 -7.71 12.42
N VAL A 30 2.13 -7.54 11.31
CA VAL A 30 0.71 -7.89 11.20
C VAL A 30 0.50 -9.40 11.40
N LEU A 31 1.24 -10.23 10.66
CA LEU A 31 1.09 -11.69 10.71
C LEU A 31 1.41 -12.26 12.10
N GLU A 32 2.47 -11.79 12.75
CA GLU A 32 2.87 -12.25 14.09
C GLU A 32 1.87 -11.81 15.17
N THR A 33 1.41 -10.56 15.11
CA THR A 33 0.42 -10.03 16.08
C THR A 33 -0.90 -10.80 16.00
N SER A 34 -1.33 -11.10 14.78
CA SER A 34 -2.60 -11.77 14.50
C SER A 34 -2.51 -13.30 14.52
N ARG A 35 -1.29 -13.85 14.61
CA ARG A 35 -1.01 -15.29 14.55
C ARG A 35 -1.55 -15.95 13.27
N LEU A 36 -1.46 -15.23 12.15
CA LEU A 36 -1.81 -15.73 10.83
C LEU A 36 -0.63 -16.48 10.22
N SER A 37 -0.95 -17.47 9.39
CA SER A 37 0.04 -18.22 8.63
C SER A 37 -0.15 -17.99 7.13
N VAL A 38 0.92 -18.25 6.37
CA VAL A 38 0.96 -18.04 4.92
C VAL A 38 1.54 -19.28 4.27
N SER A 39 0.87 -19.73 3.21
CA SER A 39 1.38 -20.78 2.33
C SER A 39 2.56 -20.25 1.53
N GLU A 40 3.61 -21.06 1.35
CA GLU A 40 4.81 -20.69 0.59
C GLU A 40 4.49 -20.26 -0.85
N TYR A 41 3.45 -20.86 -1.44
CA TYR A 41 3.00 -20.56 -2.80
C TYR A 41 2.37 -19.17 -2.93
N ASP A 42 1.83 -18.63 -1.83
CA ASP A 42 1.08 -17.38 -1.82
C ASP A 42 1.91 -16.19 -1.31
N ILE A 43 3.13 -16.42 -0.82
CA ILE A 43 4.00 -15.37 -0.26
C ILE A 43 4.16 -14.22 -1.26
N ARG A 44 4.55 -14.51 -2.51
CA ARG A 44 4.80 -13.46 -3.49
C ARG A 44 3.55 -12.61 -3.74
N ARG A 45 2.40 -13.27 -3.92
CA ARG A 45 1.12 -12.61 -4.13
C ARG A 45 0.74 -11.74 -2.95
N LEU A 46 0.89 -12.25 -1.72
CA LEU A 46 0.64 -11.51 -0.50
C LEU A 46 1.45 -10.21 -0.44
N TYR A 47 2.74 -10.26 -0.77
CA TYR A 47 3.60 -9.07 -0.79
C TYR A 47 3.15 -8.05 -1.84
N GLU A 48 2.82 -8.50 -3.05
CA GLU A 48 2.38 -7.63 -4.14
C GLU A 48 1.00 -7.00 -3.85
N ASP A 49 0.03 -7.79 -3.37
CA ASP A 49 -1.32 -7.34 -3.01
C ASP A 49 -1.27 -6.37 -1.82
N PHE A 50 -0.51 -6.72 -0.77
CA PHE A 50 -0.33 -5.86 0.39
C PHE A 50 0.37 -4.55 0.04
N ALA A 51 1.45 -4.60 -0.76
CA ALA A 51 2.15 -3.39 -1.21
C ALA A 51 1.25 -2.47 -2.05
N THR A 52 0.44 -3.05 -2.94
CA THR A 52 -0.54 -2.32 -3.77
C THR A 52 -1.55 -1.60 -2.88
N ALA A 53 -2.17 -2.33 -1.94
CA ALA A 53 -3.13 -1.77 -0.99
C ALA A 53 -2.48 -0.66 -0.15
N TYR A 54 -1.29 -0.89 0.38
CA TYR A 54 -0.60 0.07 1.26
C TYR A 54 -0.23 1.36 0.54
N ILE A 55 0.26 1.26 -0.71
CA ILE A 55 0.53 2.42 -1.56
C ILE A 55 -0.74 3.25 -1.74
N ILE A 56 -1.85 2.62 -2.12
CA ILE A 56 -3.13 3.33 -2.34
C ILE A 56 -3.63 3.91 -1.01
N GLY A 57 -3.59 3.15 0.08
CA GLY A 57 -3.97 3.61 1.42
C GLY A 57 -3.19 4.84 1.87
N VAL A 58 -1.87 4.84 1.68
CA VAL A 58 -1.01 5.98 2.00
C VAL A 58 -1.33 7.19 1.12
N LYS A 59 -1.42 7.00 -0.20
CA LYS A 59 -1.60 8.09 -1.16
C LYS A 59 -3.00 8.70 -1.09
N SER A 60 -4.02 7.90 -0.83
CA SER A 60 -5.40 8.36 -0.60
C SER A 60 -5.61 8.91 0.81
N ARG A 61 -4.70 8.64 1.75
CA ARG A 61 -4.86 8.90 3.19
C ARG A 61 -6.18 8.35 3.74
N ASN A 62 -6.59 7.18 3.24
CA ASN A 62 -7.85 6.56 3.58
C ASN A 62 -7.62 5.14 4.15
N PRO A 63 -7.58 5.00 5.49
CA PRO A 63 -7.43 3.71 6.14
C PRO A 63 -8.60 2.74 5.88
N GLU A 64 -9.81 3.25 5.63
CA GLU A 64 -10.96 2.38 5.34
C GLU A 64 -10.85 1.76 3.94
N LEU A 65 -10.45 2.55 2.94
CA LEU A 65 -10.12 2.01 1.61
C LEU A 65 -9.00 0.97 1.70
N PHE A 66 -7.98 1.23 2.51
CA PHE A 66 -6.92 0.25 2.74
C PHE A 66 -7.47 -1.06 3.32
N LYS A 67 -8.34 -1.00 4.33
CA LYS A 67 -9.00 -2.19 4.90
C LYS A 67 -9.78 -2.97 3.86
N GLU A 68 -10.56 -2.28 3.04
CA GLU A 68 -11.32 -2.90 1.94
C GLU A 68 -10.41 -3.64 0.96
N MET A 69 -9.25 -3.08 0.63
CA MET A 69 -8.31 -3.68 -0.31
C MET A 69 -7.57 -4.90 0.26
N VAL A 70 -7.27 -4.93 1.56
CA VAL A 70 -6.62 -6.09 2.20
C VAL A 70 -7.63 -7.16 2.66
N MET A 71 -8.91 -6.83 2.63
CA MET A 71 -10.00 -7.75 2.97
C MET A 71 -10.42 -8.55 1.74
N THR A 72 -10.53 -9.86 1.91
CA THR A 72 -11.12 -10.76 0.91
C THR A 72 -12.35 -11.42 1.52
N VAL A 73 -13.50 -11.26 0.87
CA VAL A 73 -14.77 -11.87 1.27
C VAL A 73 -15.01 -13.08 0.39
N ALA A 74 -15.11 -14.27 0.99
CA ALA A 74 -15.47 -15.49 0.30
C ALA A 74 -16.86 -15.97 0.75
N TYR A 75 -17.68 -16.36 -0.22
CA TYR A 75 -19.01 -16.92 -0.02
C TYR A 75 -18.92 -18.43 -0.12
N ASP A 76 -19.18 -19.12 0.99
CA ASP A 76 -19.28 -20.58 0.99
C ASP A 76 -20.75 -21.00 1.01
N GLU A 77 -21.23 -21.49 -0.14
CA GLU A 77 -22.59 -22.04 -0.31
C GLU A 77 -22.68 -23.52 0.12
N ASN A 78 -21.54 -24.19 0.34
CA ASN A 78 -21.46 -25.62 0.58
C ASN A 78 -21.36 -25.99 2.07
N THR A 79 -20.96 -25.04 2.93
CA THR A 79 -20.86 -25.29 4.38
C THR A 79 -22.22 -25.52 5.03
N ILE A 80 -23.29 -24.86 4.55
CA ILE A 80 -24.66 -25.06 5.05
C ILE A 80 -25.65 -25.06 3.87
N PRO A 81 -26.41 -26.15 3.64
CA PRO A 81 -27.41 -26.19 2.58
C PRO A 81 -28.43 -25.05 2.72
N GLY A 82 -28.45 -24.14 1.74
CA GLY A 82 -29.39 -23.02 1.69
C GLY A 82 -29.00 -21.78 2.50
N THR A 83 -27.77 -21.71 3.03
CA THR A 83 -27.22 -20.50 3.67
C THR A 83 -25.89 -20.14 3.04
N THR A 84 -25.78 -18.92 2.52
CA THR A 84 -24.50 -18.36 2.08
C THR A 84 -23.74 -17.90 3.32
N VAL A 85 -22.61 -18.54 3.62
CA VAL A 85 -21.74 -18.11 4.72
C VAL A 85 -20.73 -17.13 4.15
N GLU A 86 -20.78 -15.88 4.61
CA GLU A 86 -19.74 -14.87 4.35
C GLU A 86 -18.56 -15.16 5.27
N SER A 87 -17.36 -15.25 4.71
CA SER A 87 -16.11 -15.40 5.47
C SER A 87 -15.14 -14.28 5.12
N ILE A 88 -14.65 -13.59 6.15
CA ILE A 88 -13.67 -12.51 6.03
C ILE A 88 -12.26 -13.09 6.18
N SER A 89 -11.39 -12.76 5.22
CA SER A 89 -9.98 -13.13 5.25
C SER A 89 -9.08 -11.94 4.96
N PHE A 90 -7.90 -11.93 5.58
CA PHE A 90 -6.84 -10.96 5.30
C PHE A 90 -5.98 -11.49 4.16
N LEU A 91 -6.20 -10.99 2.94
CA LEU A 91 -5.49 -11.45 1.73
C LEU A 91 -5.40 -12.99 1.63
N SER A 92 -4.34 -13.53 1.03
CA SER A 92 -4.11 -14.98 0.88
C SER A 92 -3.46 -15.60 2.14
N THR A 93 -4.01 -15.36 3.33
CA THR A 93 -3.52 -15.91 4.61
C THR A 93 -4.45 -16.98 5.18
N GLN A 94 -3.95 -17.77 6.13
CA GLN A 94 -4.70 -18.84 6.81
C GLN A 94 -4.81 -18.57 8.31
N GLY A 95 -6.04 -18.64 8.83
CA GLY A 95 -6.36 -18.47 10.24
C GLY A 95 -7.86 -18.56 10.49
N THR A 96 -8.28 -18.20 11.70
CA THR A 96 -9.69 -18.01 12.04
C THR A 96 -10.17 -16.63 11.61
N GLU A 97 -11.48 -16.44 11.45
CA GLU A 97 -12.07 -15.14 11.11
C GLU A 97 -11.65 -14.03 12.09
N ASP A 98 -11.66 -14.30 13.40
CA ASP A 98 -11.17 -13.36 14.42
C ASP A 98 -9.71 -12.93 14.20
N GLN A 99 -8.84 -13.86 13.77
CA GLN A 99 -7.45 -13.55 13.46
C GLN A 99 -7.32 -12.68 12.22
N HIS A 100 -8.16 -12.91 11.21
CA HIS A 100 -8.20 -12.08 10.00
C HIS A 100 -8.72 -10.67 10.30
N ILE A 101 -9.80 -10.53 11.09
CA ILE A 101 -10.31 -9.23 11.53
C ILE A 101 -9.24 -8.48 12.33
N LEU A 102 -8.54 -9.17 13.23
CA LEU A 102 -7.43 -8.60 13.98
C LEU A 102 -6.28 -8.14 13.06
N ALA A 103 -5.95 -8.90 12.01
CA ALA A 103 -4.90 -8.53 11.05
C ALA A 103 -5.27 -7.29 10.23
N ILE A 104 -6.50 -7.23 9.74
CA ILE A 104 -7.03 -6.05 9.02
C ILE A 104 -6.96 -4.82 9.92
N GLY A 105 -7.41 -4.93 11.17
CA GLY A 105 -7.33 -3.86 12.17
C GLY A 105 -5.88 -3.43 12.45
N THR A 106 -5.00 -4.40 12.72
CA THR A 106 -3.58 -4.14 13.03
C THR A 106 -2.87 -3.45 11.87
N ALA A 107 -3.11 -3.89 10.63
CA ALA A 107 -2.51 -3.28 9.45
C ALA A 107 -2.97 -1.83 9.27
N ALA A 108 -4.27 -1.55 9.49
CA ALA A 108 -4.82 -0.21 9.42
C ALA A 108 -4.29 0.70 10.53
N ASP A 109 -4.15 0.19 11.75
CA ASP A 109 -3.59 0.95 12.87
C ASP A 109 -2.12 1.34 12.62
N ILE A 110 -1.33 0.44 12.02
CA ILE A 110 0.05 0.75 11.60
C ILE A 110 0.04 1.86 10.54
N LEU A 111 -0.81 1.75 9.52
CA LEU A 111 -0.95 2.77 8.47
C LEU A 111 -1.32 4.13 9.06
N ILE A 112 -2.32 4.20 9.96
CA ILE A 112 -2.75 5.43 10.62
C ILE A 112 -1.58 6.07 11.37
N ARG A 113 -0.89 5.28 12.20
CA ARG A 113 0.26 5.77 12.97
C ARG A 113 1.36 6.30 12.06
N GLU A 114 1.70 5.59 10.99
CA GLU A 114 2.73 6.02 10.04
C GLU A 114 2.33 7.25 9.23
N LEU A 115 1.04 7.41 8.91
CA LEU A 115 0.50 8.61 8.28
C LEU A 115 0.57 9.83 9.20
N GLU A 116 0.33 9.65 10.50
CA GLU A 116 0.45 10.72 11.50
C GLU A 116 1.92 11.13 11.73
N SER A 117 2.82 10.15 11.87
CA SER A 117 4.24 10.40 12.13
C SER A 117 5.05 10.74 10.88
N GLN A 118 4.54 10.45 9.68
CA GLN A 118 5.28 10.50 8.41
C GLN A 118 6.55 9.65 8.41
N THR A 119 6.50 8.47 9.05
CA THR A 119 7.63 7.53 9.16
C THR A 119 7.31 6.17 8.53
N GLY A 120 8.26 5.24 8.59
CA GLY A 120 8.06 3.85 8.17
C GLY A 120 7.76 3.71 6.68
N LEU A 121 6.89 2.76 6.34
CA LEU A 121 6.52 2.50 4.96
C LEU A 121 5.74 3.66 4.34
N ALA A 122 4.86 4.32 5.10
CA ALA A 122 4.13 5.50 4.61
C ALA A 122 5.06 6.66 4.26
N GLY A 123 6.07 6.93 5.10
CA GLY A 123 7.09 7.95 4.83
C GLY A 123 7.91 7.62 3.58
N LEU A 124 8.30 6.36 3.42
CA LEU A 124 8.99 5.88 2.21
C LEU A 124 8.14 6.08 0.95
N ILE A 125 6.86 5.67 0.98
CA ILE A 125 5.94 5.81 -0.16
C ILE A 125 5.73 7.27 -0.53
N ASN A 126 5.58 8.19 0.44
CA ASN A 126 5.45 9.61 0.15
C ASN A 126 6.74 10.23 -0.43
N SER A 127 7.91 9.71 -0.06
CA SER A 127 9.17 10.09 -0.70
C SER A 127 9.31 9.55 -2.12
N MET A 128 8.81 8.35 -2.39
CA MET A 128 8.87 7.71 -3.71
C MET A 128 7.87 8.33 -4.68
N PHE A 129 6.64 8.61 -4.23
CA PHE A 129 5.56 9.12 -5.07
C PHE A 129 5.16 10.52 -4.58
N PRO A 130 5.92 11.57 -4.91
CA PRO A 130 5.64 12.92 -4.45
C PRO A 130 4.33 13.47 -5.05
N GLY A 131 3.72 14.42 -4.34
CA GLY A 131 2.45 15.05 -4.71
C GLY A 131 1.22 14.37 -4.11
N GLN A 132 0.06 14.97 -4.33
CA GLN A 132 -1.22 14.45 -3.83
C GLN A 132 -1.86 13.53 -4.85
N LEU A 133 -2.48 12.43 -4.39
CA LEU A 133 -3.20 11.49 -5.25
C LEU A 133 -4.37 12.19 -5.95
N GLU A 134 -4.39 12.11 -7.27
CA GLU A 134 -5.54 12.48 -8.08
C GLU A 134 -6.38 11.24 -8.43
N ASN A 135 -5.72 10.20 -8.91
CA ASN A 135 -6.35 8.93 -9.27
C ASN A 135 -5.28 7.81 -9.34
N TRP A 136 -5.72 6.55 -9.45
CA TRP A 136 -4.86 5.42 -9.78
C TRP A 136 -5.56 4.50 -10.78
N SER A 137 -4.78 3.66 -11.46
CA SER A 137 -5.30 2.63 -12.37
C SER A 137 -4.48 1.37 -12.25
N GLY A 138 -5.10 0.21 -12.50
CA GLY A 138 -4.47 -1.10 -12.37
C GLY A 138 -4.79 -1.75 -11.02
N GLU A 139 -5.08 -3.06 -11.06
CA GLU A 139 -5.48 -3.85 -9.89
C GLU A 139 -4.30 -4.64 -9.29
N SER A 140 -3.23 -4.84 -10.07
CA SER A 140 -2.03 -5.57 -9.68
C SER A 140 -0.83 -4.64 -9.52
N PHE A 141 0.13 -5.03 -8.69
CA PHE A 141 1.35 -4.24 -8.45
C PHE A 141 2.12 -3.91 -9.74
N SER A 142 2.17 -4.85 -10.70
CA SER A 142 2.85 -4.67 -11.99
C SER A 142 2.18 -3.65 -12.90
N GLU A 143 0.87 -3.51 -12.79
CA GLU A 143 0.05 -2.64 -13.65
C GLU A 143 -0.34 -1.33 -12.97
N LEU A 144 -0.09 -1.22 -11.66
CA LEU A 144 -0.47 -0.06 -10.87
C LEU A 144 0.24 1.20 -11.38
N VAL A 145 -0.57 2.18 -11.76
CA VAL A 145 -0.14 3.53 -12.10
C VAL A 145 -0.80 4.49 -11.13
N ILE A 146 0.01 5.29 -10.44
CA ILE A 146 -0.47 6.35 -9.57
C ILE A 146 -0.37 7.68 -10.30
N ILE A 147 -1.45 8.43 -10.30
CA ILE A 147 -1.54 9.76 -10.89
C ILE A 147 -1.55 10.76 -9.74
N CYS A 148 -0.46 11.51 -9.59
CA CYS A 148 -0.35 12.54 -8.58
C CYS A 148 -0.34 13.93 -9.22
N TYR A 149 -0.90 14.91 -8.52
CA TYR A 149 -0.77 16.31 -8.89
C TYR A 149 0.20 17.03 -7.95
N ASP A 150 0.89 18.00 -8.53
CA ASP A 150 1.78 18.89 -7.81
C ASP A 150 0.98 19.72 -6.80
N THR A 151 1.22 19.52 -5.51
CA THR A 151 0.68 20.40 -4.47
C THR A 151 1.51 21.67 -4.47
N LEU A 152 0.95 22.76 -5.00
CA LEU A 152 1.51 24.13 -4.94
C LEU A 152 1.68 24.69 -3.50
N TYR A 153 1.68 23.84 -2.47
CA TYR A 153 1.96 24.22 -1.10
C TYR A 153 3.45 24.00 -0.78
N GLY A 154 4.22 25.06 -0.99
CA GLY A 154 5.52 25.24 -0.35
C GLY A 154 6.72 24.77 -1.17
N SER A 155 7.17 25.62 -2.08
CA SER A 155 8.61 25.74 -2.35
C SER A 155 9.31 26.09 -1.04
N PHE A 156 9.74 25.06 -0.31
CA PHE A 156 10.71 25.18 0.77
C PHE A 156 11.92 24.33 0.38
N GLY A 157 12.88 24.98 -0.31
CA GLY A 157 14.28 24.56 -0.31
C GLY A 157 14.88 24.09 -1.64
N SER A 158 15.19 25.07 -2.51
CA SER A 158 16.31 25.08 -3.48
C SER A 158 16.27 24.09 -4.66
N VAL A 159 16.53 24.47 -5.92
CA VAL A 159 17.46 25.50 -6.41
C VAL A 159 16.77 26.30 -7.52
N LEU A 160 16.72 27.62 -7.36
CA LEU A 160 16.52 28.55 -8.48
C LEU A 160 17.69 28.38 -9.44
N SER A 161 17.46 27.74 -10.58
CA SER A 161 18.31 27.91 -11.77
C SER A 161 18.25 29.39 -12.14
N GLY A 162 19.29 30.14 -11.79
CA GLY A 162 19.43 31.55 -12.12
C GLY A 162 19.37 31.80 -13.63
N PRO A 163 19.10 33.04 -14.07
CA PRO A 163 19.03 33.35 -15.48
C PRO A 163 20.41 33.20 -16.10
N THR A 164 20.55 32.30 -17.09
CA THR A 164 21.71 32.31 -17.99
C THR A 164 21.63 33.55 -18.86
N ALA A 165 22.22 34.65 -18.39
CA ALA A 165 22.64 35.74 -19.24
C ALA A 165 23.86 35.25 -20.04
N PHE A 166 23.67 34.94 -21.32
CA PHE A 166 24.78 34.92 -22.27
C PHE A 166 24.80 36.25 -23.00
N ALA A 167 25.77 37.07 -22.64
CA ALA A 167 26.26 38.16 -23.45
C ALA A 167 27.29 37.61 -24.45
N SER A 168 27.10 37.90 -25.73
CA SER A 168 28.13 38.12 -26.74
C SER A 168 27.48 38.86 -27.92
#